data_AF-A0A0E3RL66-F1
#
_entry.id   AF-A0A0E3RL66-F1
#
_cell.length_a   1.000
_cell.length_b   1.000
_cell.length_c   1.000
_cell.angle_alpha   90.00
_cell.angle_beta   90.00
_cell.angle_gamma   90.00
#
_symmetry.space_group_name_H-M   'P 1'
#
loop_
_entity.id
_entity.type
_entity.pdbx_description
1 polymer ?
#
loop_
_entity_poly.entity_id
_entity_poly.type
_entity_poly.pdbx_seq_one_letter_code
_entity_poly.pdbx_strand_id
1 'polypeptide(L)'
;MLKNEVEIKSSEELLKTVEQLKKDGYRNATMICLKANDGHDLIYVFEKDYKLKNLRYFLKPGEKPKSISGIYLGALLIENEYQDLFGLTFEGLAIDYKGYLYLTPNSPKAPLA
;
A
#
# COMPACT_ATOMS: atom_id res chain seq x y z
N MET A 1 1.47 15.49 -9.09
CA MET A 1 0.78 15.51 -7.78
C MET A 1 -0.73 15.45 -8.03
N LEU A 2 -1.45 14.54 -7.37
CA LEU A 2 -2.90 14.40 -7.56
C LEU A 2 -3.59 15.56 -6.83
N LYS A 3 -4.61 16.19 -7.46
CA LYS A 3 -5.25 17.39 -6.91
C LYS A 3 -5.94 17.20 -5.54
N ASN A 4 -6.19 15.95 -5.11
CA ASN A 4 -6.96 15.61 -3.90
C ASN A 4 -6.23 14.60 -3.00
N GLU A 5 -4.90 14.67 -2.91
CA GLU A 5 -4.13 13.81 -2.01
C GLU A 5 -3.96 14.43 -0.60
N VAL A 6 -4.13 13.60 0.42
CA VAL A 6 -3.77 13.92 1.81
C VAL A 6 -2.44 13.25 2.10
N GLU A 7 -1.46 14.03 2.56
CA GLU A 7 -0.17 13.49 2.93
C GLU A 7 -0.24 12.78 4.29
N ILE A 8 0.38 11.60 4.36
CA ILE A 8 0.50 10.76 5.55
C ILE A 8 1.97 10.72 5.97
N LYS A 9 2.23 10.94 7.26
CA LYS A 9 3.58 11.09 7.81
C LYS A 9 4.12 9.83 8.47
N SER A 10 3.26 8.88 8.83
CA SER A 10 3.69 7.58 9.37
C SER A 10 2.67 6.47 9.12
N SER A 11 3.10 5.23 9.33
CA SER A 11 2.22 4.06 9.31
C SER A 11 1.11 4.11 10.37
N GLU A 12 1.35 4.67 11.55
CA GLU A 12 0.31 4.86 12.59
C GLU A 12 -0.77 5.82 12.13
N GLU A 13 -0.36 6.95 11.53
CA GLU A 13 -1.29 7.91 10.96
C GLU A 13 -2.06 7.29 9.80
N LEU A 14 -1.40 6.50 8.94
CA LEU A 14 -2.04 5.75 7.87
C LEU A 14 -3.15 4.86 8.43
N LEU A 15 -2.83 3.96 9.36
CA LEU A 15 -3.78 3.00 9.92
C LEU A 15 -4.97 3.71 10.56
N LYS A 16 -4.72 4.72 11.40
CA LYS A 16 -5.79 5.51 12.03
C LYS A 16 -6.69 6.17 10.99
N THR A 17 -6.11 6.74 9.93
CA THR A 17 -6.88 7.39 8.85
C THR A 17 -7.71 6.36 8.07
N VAL A 18 -7.13 5.20 7.78
CA VAL A 18 -7.79 4.12 7.02
C VAL A 18 -8.93 3.48 7.83
N GLU A 19 -8.77 3.32 9.14
CA GLU A 19 -9.86 2.89 10.04
C GLU A 19 -11.02 3.89 10.03
N GLN A 20 -10.74 5.19 10.06
CA GLN A 20 -11.78 6.20 9.99
C GLN A 20 -12.50 6.16 8.63
N LEU A 21 -11.75 6.04 7.52
CA LEU A 21 -12.35 5.89 6.19
C LEU A 21 -13.25 4.66 6.10
N LYS A 22 -12.86 3.54 6.71
CA LYS A 22 -13.70 2.33 6.80
C LYS A 22 -15.00 2.60 7.54
N LYS A 23 -14.93 3.26 8.70
CA LYS A 23 -16.11 3.65 9.49
C LYS A 23 -17.02 4.61 8.72
N ASP A 24 -16.44 5.51 7.93
CA ASP A 24 -17.16 6.47 7.10
C ASP A 24 -17.77 5.85 5.83
N GLY A 25 -17.56 4.54 5.59
CA GLY A 25 -18.16 3.80 4.49
C GLY A 25 -17.40 3.86 3.16
N TYR A 26 -16.12 4.26 3.18
CA TYR A 26 -15.27 4.15 2.00
C TYR A 26 -14.89 2.69 1.74
N ARG A 27 -14.64 2.35 0.47
CA ARG A 27 -13.92 1.14 0.09
C ARG A 27 -12.49 1.47 -0.31
N ASN A 28 -11.55 0.58 0.00
CA ASN A 28 -10.23 0.62 -0.63
C ASN A 28 -10.38 0.15 -2.09
N ALA A 29 -10.01 1.01 -3.03
CA ALA A 29 -10.12 0.72 -4.46
C ALA A 29 -8.84 0.11 -5.01
N THR A 30 -7.69 0.72 -4.68
CA THR A 30 -6.35 0.22 -5.04
C THR A 30 -5.28 0.96 -4.22
N MET A 31 -4.03 0.58 -4.41
CA MET A 31 -2.83 1.31 -4.00
C MET A 31 -1.90 1.42 -5.20
N ILE A 32 -1.20 2.53 -5.37
CA ILE A 32 -0.21 2.72 -6.43
C ILE A 32 1.16 2.90 -5.78
N CYS A 33 2.16 2.16 -6.26
CA CYS A 33 3.56 2.38 -5.89
C CYS A 33 4.27 3.17 -7.01
N LEU A 34 4.83 4.33 -6.67
CA LEU A 34 5.63 5.13 -7.58
C LEU A 34 7.05 5.28 -7.04
N LYS A 35 8.06 5.03 -7.88
CA LYS A 35 9.45 5.33 -7.51
C LYS A 35 9.63 6.84 -7.35
N ALA A 36 10.19 7.26 -6.21
CA ALA A 36 10.35 8.67 -5.88
C ALA A 36 11.69 8.90 -5.16
N ASN A 37 12.64 9.55 -5.84
CA ASN A 37 14.02 9.74 -5.37
C ASN A 37 14.68 8.41 -4.98
N ASP A 38 15.04 8.25 -3.71
CA ASP A 38 15.61 7.06 -3.08
C ASP A 38 14.55 6.11 -2.50
N GLY A 39 13.30 6.56 -2.40
CA GLY A 39 12.17 5.83 -1.82
C GLY A 39 11.01 5.59 -2.80
N HIS A 40 9.82 5.43 -2.22
CA HIS A 40 8.59 5.18 -2.97
C HIS A 40 7.44 6.03 -2.45
N ASP A 41 6.65 6.62 -3.33
CA ASP A 41 5.35 7.15 -2.99
C ASP A 41 4.30 6.03 -3.06
N LEU A 42 3.72 5.68 -1.91
CA LEU A 42 2.57 4.80 -1.82
C LEU A 42 1.30 5.65 -1.80
N ILE A 43 0.49 5.53 -2.85
CA ILE A 43 -0.77 6.27 -3.00
C ILE A 43 -1.93 5.30 -2.78
N TYR A 44 -2.57 5.39 -1.62
CA TYR A 44 -3.75 4.60 -1.28
C TYR A 44 -5.00 5.31 -1.80
N VAL A 45 -5.78 4.63 -2.63
CA VAL A 45 -6.98 5.17 -3.28
C VAL A 45 -8.22 4.58 -2.64
N PHE A 46 -9.06 5.46 -2.10
CA PHE A 46 -10.33 5.12 -1.51
C PHE A 46 -11.47 5.72 -2.32
N GLU A 47 -12.61 5.04 -2.34
CA GLU A 47 -13.78 5.48 -3.09
C GLU A 47 -15.04 5.39 -2.24
N LYS A 48 -15.89 6.41 -2.36
CA LYS A 48 -17.26 6.44 -1.84
C LYS A 48 -18.09 7.37 -2.73
N ASP A 49 -19.30 6.94 -3.09
CA ASP A 49 -20.26 7.73 -3.88
C ASP A 49 -19.65 8.34 -5.16
N TYR A 50 -18.84 7.56 -5.87
CA TYR A 50 -18.10 7.94 -7.09
C TYR A 50 -17.05 9.05 -6.88
N LYS A 51 -16.66 9.31 -5.63
CA LYS A 51 -15.62 10.28 -5.27
C LYS A 51 -14.39 9.56 -4.75
N LEU A 52 -13.23 9.91 -5.33
CA LEU A 52 -11.94 9.38 -4.90
C LEU A 52 -11.33 10.25 -3.81
N LYS A 53 -10.76 9.58 -2.81
CA LYS A 53 -9.91 10.18 -1.78
C LYS A 53 -8.57 9.45 -1.77
N ASN A 54 -7.48 10.20 -1.93
CA ASN A 54 -6.15 9.64 -2.05
C ASN A 54 -5.35 9.97 -0.79
N LEU A 55 -4.66 8.99 -0.22
CA LEU A 55 -3.67 9.19 0.83
C LEU A 55 -2.29 8.91 0.23
N ARG A 56 -1.34 9.84 0.37
CA ARG A 56 0.04 9.65 -0.09
C ARG A 56 0.94 9.44 1.11
N TYR A 57 1.66 8.32 1.15
CA TYR A 57 2.67 8.02 2.15
C TYR A 57 4.01 7.82 1.45
N PHE A 58 4.98 8.70 1.72
CA PHE A 58 6.34 8.51 1.24
C PHE A 58 7.06 7.47 2.11
N LEU A 59 7.40 6.35 1.50
CA LEU A 59 8.14 5.25 2.10
C LEU A 59 9.64 5.46 1.91
N LYS A 60 10.37 5.63 3.02
CA LYS A 60 11.82 5.82 3.00
C LYS A 60 12.56 4.52 2.65
N PRO A 61 13.80 4.59 2.13
CA PRO A 61 14.62 3.41 1.92
C PRO A 61 14.73 2.55 3.19
N GLY A 62 14.43 1.25 3.07
CA GLY A 62 14.51 0.29 4.17
C GLY A 62 13.38 0.36 5.20
N GLU A 63 12.47 1.32 5.08
CA GLU A 63 11.26 1.38 5.90
C GLU A 63 10.30 0.25 5.53
N LYS A 64 9.61 -0.30 6.54
CA LYS A 64 8.58 -1.34 6.35
C LYS A 64 7.22 -0.76 6.74
N PRO A 65 6.34 -0.45 5.77
CA PRO A 65 5.04 0.12 6.09
C PRO A 65 4.16 -0.91 6.78
N LYS A 66 3.29 -0.47 7.70
CA LYS A 66 2.25 -1.34 8.26
C LYS A 66 1.16 -1.59 7.23
N SER A 67 0.81 -2.86 7.05
CA SER A 67 -0.24 -3.31 6.16
C SER A 67 -1.63 -2.82 6.61
N ILE A 68 -2.46 -2.42 5.65
CA ILE A 68 -3.87 -2.09 5.90
C ILE A 68 -4.79 -3.31 5.77
N SER A 69 -4.25 -4.49 5.45
CA SER A 69 -5.03 -5.71 5.22
C SER A 69 -5.81 -6.19 6.44
N GLY A 70 -5.38 -5.83 7.65
CA GLY A 70 -6.17 -6.04 8.88
C GLY A 70 -7.48 -5.24 8.94
N ILE A 71 -7.59 -4.15 8.16
CA ILE A 71 -8.78 -3.29 8.05
C ILE A 71 -9.56 -3.61 6.76
N TYR A 72 -8.83 -3.75 5.64
CA TYR A 72 -9.36 -4.10 4.33
C TYR A 72 -8.64 -5.34 3.80
N LEU A 73 -9.20 -6.53 4.07
CA LEU A 73 -8.58 -7.80 3.68
C LEU A 73 -8.10 -7.83 2.21
N GLY A 74 -8.87 -7.24 1.29
CA GLY A 74 -8.50 -7.17 -0.14
C GLY A 74 -7.15 -6.48 -0.43
N ALA A 75 -6.68 -5.60 0.46
CA ALA A 75 -5.37 -4.96 0.32
C ALA A 75 -4.20 -5.96 0.40
N LEU A 76 -4.41 -7.15 0.98
CA LEU A 76 -3.36 -8.18 1.03
C LEU A 76 -2.82 -8.53 -0.35
N LEU A 77 -3.65 -8.47 -1.40
CA LEU A 77 -3.22 -8.85 -2.75
C LEU A 77 -2.20 -7.86 -3.30
N ILE A 78 -2.51 -6.56 -3.25
CA ILE A 78 -1.64 -5.53 -3.81
C ILE A 78 -0.41 -5.26 -2.93
N GLU A 79 -0.53 -5.43 -1.62
CA GLU A 79 0.63 -5.35 -0.72
C GLU A 79 1.59 -6.51 -0.99
N ASN A 80 1.10 -7.76 -1.13
CA ASN A 80 1.93 -8.89 -1.53
C ASN A 80 2.50 -8.73 -2.96
N GLU A 81 1.72 -8.20 -3.90
CA GLU A 81 2.22 -7.84 -5.24
C GLU A 81 3.44 -6.91 -5.15
N TYR A 82 3.42 -5.92 -4.25
CA TYR A 82 4.54 -5.01 -4.09
C TYR A 82 5.72 -5.59 -3.32
N GLN A 83 5.50 -6.60 -2.47
CA GLN A 83 6.61 -7.42 -1.96
C GLN A 83 7.30 -8.18 -3.08
N ASP A 84 6.50 -8.81 -3.96
CA ASP A 84 6.99 -9.58 -5.10
C ASP A 84 7.72 -8.69 -6.13
N LEU A 85 7.02 -7.66 -6.62
CA LEU A 85 7.43 -6.93 -7.81
C LEU A 85 8.38 -5.77 -7.51
N PHE A 86 8.23 -5.09 -6.37
CA PHE A 86 9.06 -3.94 -5.99
C PHE A 86 10.06 -4.26 -4.87
N GLY A 87 10.01 -5.48 -4.30
CA GLY A 87 10.91 -5.88 -3.22
C GLY A 87 10.64 -5.16 -1.90
N LEU A 88 9.44 -4.60 -1.72
CA LEU A 88 9.04 -3.99 -0.45
C LEU A 88 8.78 -5.07 0.63
N THR A 89 8.66 -4.67 1.88
CA THR A 89 8.28 -5.58 2.97
C THR A 89 7.27 -4.90 3.87
N PHE A 90 6.07 -5.47 4.00
CA PHE A 90 5.00 -4.93 4.83
C PHE A 90 4.96 -5.64 6.18
N GLU A 91 4.66 -4.89 7.24
CA GLU A 91 4.44 -5.46 8.58
C GLU A 91 2.95 -5.65 8.86
N GLY A 92 2.58 -6.77 9.50
CA GLY A 92 1.19 -6.99 9.92
C GLY A 92 0.23 -7.39 8.80
N LEU A 93 0.73 -7.97 7.70
CA LEU A 93 -0.11 -8.59 6.67
C LEU A 93 -1.03 -9.66 7.28
N ALA A 94 -2.31 -9.64 6.90
CA ALA A 94 -3.28 -10.66 7.30
C ALA A 94 -2.90 -12.05 6.75
N ILE A 95 -2.37 -12.08 5.52
CA ILE A 95 -1.78 -13.26 4.86
C ILE A 95 -0.52 -12.78 4.14
N ASP A 96 0.62 -13.37 4.48
CA ASP A 96 1.92 -13.08 3.88
C ASP A 96 2.39 -14.25 3.01
N TYR A 97 2.47 -14.01 1.70
CA TYR A 97 2.96 -14.98 0.71
C TYR A 97 4.48 -15.00 0.62
N LYS A 98 5.18 -14.14 1.37
CA LYS A 98 6.65 -14.11 1.50
C LYS A 98 7.40 -13.99 0.17
N GLY A 99 6.86 -13.22 -0.77
CA GLY A 99 7.47 -13.03 -2.10
C GLY A 99 7.04 -14.05 -3.15
N TYR A 100 5.98 -14.83 -2.90
CA TYR A 100 5.51 -15.91 -3.77
C TYR A 100 4.02 -15.79 -4.13
N LEU A 101 3.50 -14.57 -4.28
CA LEU A 101 2.13 -14.39 -4.79
C LEU A 101 2.10 -14.59 -6.32
N TYR A 102 3.03 -13.96 -7.03
CA TYR A 102 3.20 -14.02 -8.49
C TYR A 102 4.54 -14.62 -8.91
N LEU A 103 5.58 -14.41 -8.10
CA LEU A 103 6.92 -14.87 -8.45
C LEU A 103 7.14 -16.31 -7.99
N THR A 104 7.90 -17.05 -8.80
CA THR A 104 8.36 -18.41 -8.48
C THR A 104 9.86 -18.36 -8.15
N PRO A 105 10.46 -19.44 -7.59
CA PRO A 105 11.88 -19.44 -7.24
C PRO A 105 12.86 -19.08 -8.38
N ASN A 106 12.45 -19.27 -9.64
CA ASN A 106 13.26 -18.97 -10.81
C ASN A 106 12.94 -17.60 -11.47
N SER A 107 11.98 -16.85 -10.93
CA SER A 107 11.64 -15.52 -11.43
C SER A 107 12.74 -14.50 -11.10
N PRO A 108 12.87 -13.40 -11.87
CA PRO A 108 13.71 -12.27 -11.48
C PRO A 108 13.29 -11.72 -10.11
N LYS A 109 14.26 -11.26 -9.31
CA LYS A 109 13.98 -10.61 -8.03
C LYS A 109 13.48 -9.19 -8.26
N ALA A 110 12.35 -8.83 -7.65
CA ALA A 110 11.79 -7.48 -7.66
C ALA A 110 11.86 -6.77 -9.04
N PRO A 111 11.25 -7.35 -10.09
CA PRO A 111 11.41 -6.91 -11.48
C PRO A 111 10.96 -5.47 -11.77
N LEU A 112 10.23 -4.82 -10.87
CA LEU A 112 9.72 -3.45 -11.00
C LEU A 112 10.37 -2.44 -10.03
N ALA A 113 11.40 -2.83 -9.27
CA ALA A 113 12.11 -1.96 -8.33
C ALA A 113 12.95 -0.84 -8.99
#